data_AF-A0A838UL37-F1
#
_entry.id   AF-A0A838UL37-F1
#
_cell.length_a   1.000
_cell.length_b   1.000
_cell.length_c   1.000
_cell.angle_alpha   90.00
_cell.angle_beta   90.00
_cell.angle_gamma   90.00
#
_symmetry.space_group_name_H-M   'P 1'
#
loop_
_entity.id
_entity.type
_entity.pdbx_description
1 polymer ?
#
loop_
_entity_poly.entity_id
_entity_poly.type
_entity_poly.pdbx_seq_one_letter_code
_entity_poly.pdbx_strand_id
1 'polypeptide(L)'
;MIQGGLFTRDFLLEGVTSEPAWRALTDARVEAARERLGGLLAPFARQRAPNEAETEAGLIFPALEEVLGWADWLPQQNQSAAGRLDVPDALLFADAASLERARPEPAWRRFQ
;
A
#
# COMPACT_ATOMS: atom_id res chain seq x y z
N MET A 1 -17.65 -10.32 -16.67
CA MET A 1 -16.23 -10.75 -16.62
C MET A 1 -15.39 -9.49 -16.60
N ILE A 2 -14.80 -9.15 -15.44
CA ILE A 2 -13.98 -7.93 -15.30
C ILE A 2 -12.65 -8.20 -16.05
N GLN A 3 -12.48 -7.61 -17.23
CA GLN A 3 -11.29 -7.74 -18.07
C GLN A 3 -10.12 -6.92 -17.47
N GLY A 4 -9.57 -7.33 -16.33
CA GLY A 4 -8.36 -6.73 -15.74
C GLY A 4 -8.47 -5.26 -15.29
N GLY A 5 -9.57 -4.57 -15.57
CA GLY A 5 -9.85 -3.24 -15.05
C GLY A 5 -10.69 -3.35 -13.79
N LEU A 6 -10.05 -3.26 -12.61
CA LEU A 6 -10.75 -3.15 -11.31
C LEU A 6 -11.82 -2.05 -11.31
N PHE A 7 -11.63 -1.01 -12.14
CA PHE A 7 -12.56 0.10 -12.32
C PHE A 7 -12.76 0.43 -13.80
N THR A 8 -13.97 0.85 -14.17
CA THR A 8 -14.23 1.38 -15.51
C THR A 8 -13.60 2.77 -15.66
N ARG A 9 -13.33 3.19 -16.90
CA ARG A 9 -12.84 4.54 -17.18
C ARG A 9 -13.79 5.61 -16.64
N ASP A 10 -15.09 5.41 -16.79
CA ASP A 10 -16.12 6.35 -16.32
C ASP A 10 -16.14 6.42 -14.79
N PHE A 11 -15.90 5.29 -14.10
CA PHE A 11 -15.73 5.32 -12.65
C PHE A 11 -14.51 6.16 -12.26
N LEU A 12 -13.36 5.97 -12.90
CA LEU A 12 -12.14 6.72 -12.55
C LEU A 12 -12.23 8.22 -12.85
N LEU A 13 -13.00 8.62 -13.87
CA LEU A 13 -13.14 10.03 -14.24
C LEU A 13 -14.25 10.74 -13.47
N GLU A 14 -15.36 10.06 -13.21
CA GLU A 14 -16.57 10.69 -12.67
C GLU A 14 -17.05 9.98 -11.41
N GLY A 15 -17.18 8.66 -11.45
CA GLY A 15 -17.72 7.86 -10.35
C GLY A 15 -16.96 8.01 -9.03
N VAL A 16 -15.63 8.05 -9.07
CA VAL A 16 -14.77 8.18 -7.89
C VAL A 16 -15.06 9.47 -7.12
N THR A 17 -15.49 10.53 -7.80
CA THR A 17 -15.79 11.81 -7.15
C THR A 17 -17.07 11.76 -6.29
N SER A 18 -17.91 10.76 -6.53
CA SER A 18 -19.12 10.52 -5.76
C SER A 18 -18.87 9.70 -4.49
N GLU A 19 -17.72 9.03 -4.39
CA GLU A 19 -17.38 8.17 -3.26
C GLU A 19 -17.26 8.97 -1.96
N PRO A 20 -17.78 8.48 -0.82
CA PRO A 20 -17.63 9.14 0.46
C PRO A 20 -16.17 9.42 0.82
N ALA A 21 -15.27 8.50 0.49
CA ALA A 21 -13.84 8.65 0.72
C ALA A 21 -13.24 9.85 -0.05
N TRP A 22 -13.66 10.05 -1.31
CA TRP A 22 -13.24 11.19 -2.12
C TRP A 22 -13.78 12.50 -1.55
N ARG A 23 -15.07 12.53 -1.20
CA ARG A 23 -15.72 13.74 -0.64
C ARG A 23 -15.17 14.13 0.72
N ALA A 24 -14.65 13.16 1.48
CA ALA A 24 -13.98 13.39 2.77
C ALA A 24 -12.53 13.84 2.63
N LEU A 25 -11.98 13.91 1.41
CA LEU A 25 -10.62 14.39 1.15
C LEU A 25 -10.64 15.91 1.02
N THR A 26 -10.22 16.59 2.08
CA THR A 26 -10.13 18.06 2.09
C THR A 26 -8.76 18.53 1.60
N ASP A 27 -8.67 19.76 1.10
CA ASP A 27 -7.39 20.37 0.70
C ASP A 27 -6.35 20.32 1.81
N ALA A 28 -6.76 20.51 3.07
CA ALA A 28 -5.90 20.41 4.23
C ALA A 28 -5.33 19.00 4.42
N ARG A 29 -6.12 17.94 4.17
CA ARG A 29 -5.64 16.55 4.22
C ARG A 29 -4.66 16.27 3.08
N VAL A 30 -4.91 16.82 1.90
CA VAL A 30 -3.99 16.68 0.75
C VAL A 30 -2.68 17.42 0.99
N GLU A 31 -2.71 18.61 1.57
CA GLU A 31 -1.50 19.34 1.97
C GLU A 31 -0.70 18.57 3.02
N ALA A 32 -1.35 18.10 4.08
CA ALA A 32 -0.68 17.30 5.11
C ALA A 32 -0.01 16.04 4.52
N ALA A 33 -0.69 15.35 3.59
CA ALA A 33 -0.12 14.20 2.89
C ALA A 33 1.11 14.59 2.05
N ARG A 34 1.05 15.70 1.31
CA ARG A 34 2.18 16.23 0.53
C ARG A 34 3.35 16.61 1.42
N GLU A 35 3.12 17.33 2.50
CA GLU A 35 4.17 17.71 3.45
C GLU A 35 4.84 16.49 4.04
N ARG A 36 4.06 15.48 4.45
CA ARG A 36 4.60 14.23 5.00
C ARG A 36 5.44 13.46 3.99
N LEU A 37 4.94 13.29 2.76
CA LEU A 37 5.68 12.65 1.67
C LEU A 37 6.96 13.42 1.32
N GLY A 38 6.90 14.75 1.29
CA GLY A 38 8.07 15.60 1.09
C GLY A 38 9.12 15.39 2.19
N GLY A 39 8.69 15.27 3.45
CA GLY A 39 9.55 14.94 4.58
C GLY A 39 10.20 13.55 4.47
N LEU A 40 9.47 12.55 3.99
CA LEU A 40 10.01 11.20 3.74
C LEU A 40 11.02 11.17 2.57
N LEU A 41 10.80 11.97 1.53
CA LEU A 41 11.69 12.06 0.37
C LEU A 41 12.97 12.87 0.61
N ALA A 42 12.92 13.87 1.50
CA ALA A 42 14.03 14.80 1.72
C ALA A 42 15.38 14.14 2.08
N PRO A 43 15.46 13.08 2.91
CA PRO A 43 16.70 12.37 3.18
C PRO A 43 17.31 11.73 1.91
N PHE A 44 16.47 11.16 1.05
CA PHE A 44 16.90 10.46 -0.17
C PHE A 44 17.42 11.41 -1.24
N ALA A 45 17.00 12.68 -1.25
CA ALA A 45 17.53 13.69 -2.15
C ALA A 45 19.05 13.92 -1.97
N ARG A 46 19.61 13.54 -0.82
CA ARG A 46 21.04 13.65 -0.50
C ARG A 46 21.79 12.32 -0.61
N GLN A 47 21.08 11.22 -0.85
CA GLN A 47 21.64 9.89 -0.92
C GLN A 47 21.93 9.51 -2.38
N ARG A 48 23.16 9.09 -2.66
CA ARG A 48 23.53 8.62 -3.99
C ARG A 48 23.09 7.16 -4.14
N ALA A 49 22.03 6.94 -4.93
CA ALA A 49 21.50 5.63 -5.28
C ALA A 49 21.17 4.76 -4.05
N PRO A 50 20.14 5.13 -3.26
CA PRO A 50 19.64 4.27 -2.21
C PRO A 50 19.21 2.92 -2.78
N ASN A 51 19.52 1.84 -2.07
CA ASN A 51 19.07 0.51 -2.44
C ASN A 51 17.60 0.28 -2.03
N GLU A 52 17.06 -0.86 -2.47
CA GLU A 52 15.68 -1.26 -2.21
C GLU A 52 15.31 -1.24 -0.73
N ALA A 53 16.06 -1.92 0.13
CA ALA A 53 15.80 -1.97 1.57
C ALA A 53 15.84 -0.58 2.23
N GLU A 54 16.72 0.31 1.77
CA GLU A 54 16.78 1.70 2.24
C GLU A 54 15.53 2.48 1.82
N THR A 55 15.09 2.34 0.57
CA THR A 55 13.87 2.99 0.08
C THR A 55 12.61 2.42 0.70
N GLU A 56 12.55 1.11 0.94
CA GLU A 56 11.41 0.44 1.56
C GLU A 56 11.20 0.92 2.99
N ALA A 57 12.25 0.84 3.81
CA ALA A 57 12.20 1.21 5.21
C ALA A 57 12.03 2.72 5.44
N GLY A 58 12.67 3.55 4.62
CA GLY A 58 12.68 5.00 4.82
C GLY A 58 11.62 5.79 4.06
N LEU A 59 10.98 5.19 3.04
CA LEU A 59 9.98 5.86 2.21
C LEU A 59 8.72 5.03 2.00
N ILE A 60 8.82 3.81 1.48
CA ILE A 60 7.64 3.06 1.03
C ILE A 60 6.74 2.63 2.19
N PHE A 61 7.27 1.92 3.19
CA PHE A 61 6.47 1.48 4.33
C PHE A 61 5.96 2.66 5.18
N PRO A 62 6.76 3.71 5.48
CA PRO A 62 6.26 4.91 6.12
C PRO A 62 5.16 5.62 5.31
N ALA A 63 5.25 5.68 3.98
CA ALA A 63 4.20 6.28 3.16
C ALA A 63 2.90 5.46 3.20
N LEU A 64 3.00 4.12 3.18
CA LEU A 64 1.85 3.23 3.32
C LEU A 64 1.14 3.45 4.66
N GLU A 65 1.88 3.46 5.76
CA GLU A 65 1.30 3.59 7.11
C GLU A 65 0.82 5.03 7.40
N GLU A 66 1.70 6.02 7.22
CA GLU A 66 1.49 7.36 7.74
C GLU A 66 0.69 8.28 6.82
N VAL A 67 0.67 7.97 5.51
CA VAL A 67 -0.01 8.80 4.51
C VAL A 67 -1.23 8.10 3.94
N LEU A 68 -1.09 6.82 3.58
CA LEU A 68 -2.16 6.04 2.98
C LEU A 68 -3.02 5.30 4.01
N GLY A 69 -2.58 5.21 5.27
CA GLY A 69 -3.34 4.61 6.37
C GLY A 69 -3.35 3.08 6.37
N TRP A 70 -2.46 2.42 5.63
CA TRP A 70 -2.30 0.97 5.63
C TRP A 70 -1.47 0.52 6.83
N ALA A 71 -2.13 0.31 7.96
CA ALA A 71 -1.50 -0.20 9.18
C ALA A 71 -1.42 -1.74 9.23
N ASP A 72 -2.30 -2.43 8.49
CA ASP A 72 -2.45 -3.88 8.55
C ASP A 72 -1.76 -4.55 7.35
N TRP A 73 -0.50 -4.94 7.51
CA TRP A 73 0.28 -5.56 6.45
C TRP A 73 1.32 -6.57 6.97
N LEU A 74 1.83 -7.41 6.06
CA LEU A 74 2.91 -8.36 6.34
C LEU A 74 4.02 -8.25 5.27
N PRO A 75 5.31 -8.19 5.63
CA PRO A 75 6.40 -8.14 4.66
C PRO A 75 6.64 -9.50 4.00
N GLN A 76 7.01 -9.51 2.73
CA GLN A 76 7.66 -10.66 2.05
C GLN A 76 6.94 -12.00 2.21
N GLN A 77 5.63 -12.03 1.99
CA GLN A 77 4.83 -13.26 2.09
C GLN A 77 4.95 -14.09 0.80
N ASN A 78 5.39 -15.34 0.90
CA ASN A 78 5.53 -16.20 -0.27
C ASN A 78 4.16 -16.69 -0.76
N GLN A 79 3.77 -16.36 -1.99
CA GLN A 79 2.49 -16.79 -2.57
C GLN A 79 2.53 -18.25 -3.07
N SER A 80 3.71 -18.84 -3.23
CA SER A 80 3.88 -20.22 -3.67
C SER A 80 3.97 -21.21 -2.51
N ALA A 81 3.31 -22.37 -2.64
CA ALA A 81 3.37 -23.44 -1.65
C ALA A 81 4.74 -24.14 -1.56
N ALA A 82 5.55 -24.07 -2.62
CA ALA A 82 6.91 -24.60 -2.68
C ALA A 82 7.81 -23.68 -3.52
N GLY A 83 9.10 -23.61 -3.15
CA GLY A 83 10.04 -22.65 -3.74
C GLY A 83 9.79 -21.22 -3.27
N ARG A 84 10.64 -20.28 -3.68
CA ARG A 84 10.50 -18.85 -3.36
C ARG A 84 10.15 -18.08 -4.63
N LEU A 85 8.93 -18.29 -5.11
CA LEU A 85 8.37 -17.69 -6.30
C LEU A 85 7.25 -16.74 -5.88
N ASP A 86 7.11 -15.62 -6.59
CA ASP A 86 6.00 -14.68 -6.38
C ASP A 86 5.92 -14.16 -4.93
N VAL A 87 7.03 -13.58 -4.45
CA VAL A 87 7.09 -12.94 -3.12
C VAL A 87 6.92 -11.42 -3.29
N PRO A 88 5.73 -10.85 -3.03
CA PRO A 88 5.57 -9.40 -2.95
C PRO A 88 6.31 -8.83 -1.74
N ASP A 89 6.72 -7.56 -1.84
CA ASP A 89 7.42 -6.86 -0.77
C ASP A 89 6.52 -6.65 0.47
N ALA A 90 5.23 -6.37 0.23
CA ALA A 90 4.21 -6.30 1.27
C ALA A 90 2.89 -6.93 0.81
N LEU A 91 2.26 -7.69 1.72
CA LEU A 91 0.88 -8.13 1.64
C LEU A 91 0.01 -7.22 2.50
N LEU A 92 -0.86 -6.45 1.85
CA LEU A 92 -1.72 -5.45 2.48
C LEU A 92 -3.11 -6.04 2.80
N PHE A 93 -3.64 -5.80 4.00
CA PHE A 93 -4.97 -6.26 4.45
C PHE A 93 -5.94 -5.10 4.65
N ALA A 94 -7.17 -5.25 4.16
CA ALA A 94 -8.18 -4.19 4.21
C ALA A 94 -8.51 -3.72 5.64
N ASP A 95 -8.32 -4.60 6.62
CA ASP A 95 -8.51 -4.34 8.03
C ASP A 95 -7.73 -5.33 8.91
N ALA A 96 -7.57 -4.97 10.18
CA ALA A 96 -6.94 -5.80 11.21
C ALA A 96 -7.61 -7.18 11.34
N ALA A 97 -8.92 -7.28 11.16
CA ALA A 97 -9.63 -8.56 11.25
C ALA A 97 -9.17 -9.54 10.15
N SER A 98 -8.90 -9.03 8.95
CA SER A 98 -8.40 -9.80 7.81
C SER A 98 -6.95 -10.22 8.03
N LEU A 99 -6.12 -9.33 8.57
CA LEU A 99 -4.76 -9.67 8.99
C LEU A 99 -4.77 -10.79 10.06
N GLU A 100 -5.58 -10.67 11.10
CA GLU A 100 -5.66 -11.67 12.17
C GLU A 100 -6.15 -13.03 11.68
N ARG A 101 -7.09 -13.07 10.73
CA ARG A 101 -7.49 -14.32 10.06
C ARG A 101 -6.35 -14.97 9.29
N ALA A 102 -5.48 -14.18 8.66
CA ALA A 102 -4.37 -14.68 7.85
C ALA A 102 -3.15 -15.10 8.68
N ARG A 103 -2.91 -14.49 9.85
CA ARG A 103 -1.74 -14.81 10.70
C ARG A 103 -1.47 -16.30 10.93
N PRO A 104 -2.46 -17.14 11.32
CA PRO A 104 -2.22 -18.56 11.60
C PRO A 104 -1.95 -19.39 10.34
N GLU A 105 -2.32 -18.90 9.15
CA GLU A 105 -2.16 -19.64 7.90
C GLU A 105 -0.69 -19.69 7.45
N PRO A 106 -0.28 -20.73 6.68
CA PRO A 106 0.99 -20.72 5.97
C PRO A 106 1.00 -19.57 4.94
N ALA A 107 2.18 -18.99 4.68
CA ALA A 107 2.34 -17.75 3.90
C ALA A 107 1.54 -17.72 2.58
N TRP A 108 1.53 -18.82 1.83
CA TRP A 108 0.85 -18.92 0.53
C TRP A 108 -0.69 -18.88 0.62
N ARG A 109 -1.26 -19.17 1.79
CA ARG A 109 -2.72 -19.07 2.03
C ARG A 109 -3.15 -17.73 2.59
N ARG A 110 -2.23 -16.85 2.98
CA ARG A 110 -2.54 -15.53 3.57
C ARG A 110 -3.17 -14.56 2.56
N PHE A 111 -3.14 -14.90 1.28
CA PHE A 111 -3.71 -14.13 0.17
C PHE A 111 -5.21 -14.38 -0.04
N GLN A 112 -5.83 -15.28 0.74
CA GLN A 112 -7.23 -15.72 0.60
C GLN A 112 -8.21 -14.94 1.48
#